data_AF-A0A6J0JLR8-F1
#
_entry.id   AF-A0A6J0JLR8-F1
#
_cell.length_a   1.000
_cell.length_b   1.000
_cell.length_c   1.000
_cell.angle_alpha   90.00
_cell.angle_beta   90.00
_cell.angle_gamma   90.00
#
_symmetry.space_group_name_H-M   'P 1'
#
loop_
_entity.id
_entity.type
_entity.pdbx_description
1 polymer ?
#
loop_
_entity_poly.entity_id
_entity_poly.type
_entity_poly.pdbx_seq_one_letter_code
_entity_poly.pdbx_strand_id
1 'polypeptide(L)'
;MWNQKPSFRFEIENFTEKKAVVSSQTFVSGGCEWNVLIYPEGDRLSDGHLPLYINANSTKLRTGWKRSINFYFVLLNQSHKELHISPIMGKRNLFCAENPAWGSRKALPLSKFQESGFLENDKLIIEVYIKVIEAFDGEGGDVSNNKKKTVDINGFQVFASQVTKVGKIFTEHPDIAKDFKTTNQEVKTAYMNVLLRVIKTLHKPPKSLSETRLSKASSELSELMDVGFKLDWLKSKLEEVYLERKKPNVDGSKVQQLEEHVKELGLKLDSLNAKLDEVSLERKKGDDTNESRAKQVEKRVNNLGMMELELRLKLDSLNEKLDVVSLERKKADDTIESRAKQVEKRVKDLALMDLGFNKRLNTMLGDWERKKSHETSVFASRIEQMEEHVMGLGFKLDSLDTKLEEISKERKKADSCLVQKHEESVKNIEIMVSHLKAELDKKKDKTSDDGFLLVD
;
A
#
# COMPACT_ATOMS: atom_id res chain seq x y z
N MET A 1 -4.22 23.30 -28.62
CA MET A 1 -4.28 24.28 -27.51
C MET A 1 -3.87 25.64 -28.04
N TRP A 2 -4.42 26.75 -27.51
CA TRP A 2 -4.16 28.12 -27.98
C TRP A 2 -3.23 28.86 -27.01
N ASN A 3 -2.41 29.77 -27.54
CA ASN A 3 -1.31 30.50 -26.89
C ASN A 3 -0.03 29.69 -26.68
N GLN A 4 1.12 30.31 -27.00
CA GLN A 4 2.45 29.75 -26.77
C GLN A 4 2.99 30.04 -25.35
N LYS A 5 2.31 30.87 -24.55
CA LYS A 5 2.71 31.24 -23.19
C LYS A 5 1.53 31.09 -22.22
N PRO A 6 1.77 30.60 -20.99
CA PRO A 6 0.73 30.49 -19.97
C PRO A 6 0.27 31.87 -19.52
N SER A 7 -1.03 31.99 -19.21
CA SER A 7 -1.56 33.19 -18.55
C SER A 7 -1.03 33.33 -17.13
N PHE A 8 -0.69 32.21 -16.50
CA PHE A 8 -0.20 32.16 -15.13
C PHE A 8 0.55 30.86 -14.85
N ARG A 9 1.54 30.95 -13.96
CA ARG A 9 2.31 29.81 -13.46
C ARG A 9 2.35 29.86 -11.94
N PHE A 10 2.06 28.72 -11.32
CA PHE A 10 2.05 28.55 -9.87
C PHE A 10 2.94 27.37 -9.49
N GLU A 11 3.87 27.59 -8.57
CA GLU A 11 4.80 26.56 -8.10
C GLU A 11 4.50 26.24 -6.64
N ILE A 12 4.41 24.94 -6.33
CA ILE A 12 4.09 24.44 -5.01
C ILE A 12 5.21 23.52 -4.56
N GLU A 13 5.90 23.93 -3.50
CA GLU A 13 6.96 23.15 -2.86
C GLU A 13 6.39 22.29 -1.72
N ASN A 14 7.01 21.14 -1.50
CA ASN A 14 6.57 20.11 -0.57
C ASN A 14 5.08 19.77 -0.80
N PHE A 15 4.73 19.47 -2.05
CA PHE A 15 3.35 19.28 -2.49
C PHE A 15 2.68 18.11 -1.75
N THR A 16 3.38 17.00 -1.57
CA THR A 16 2.85 15.81 -0.89
C THR A 16 2.56 16.04 0.60
N GLU A 17 3.15 17.06 1.22
CA GLU A 17 2.91 17.44 2.62
C GLU A 17 1.67 18.33 2.80
N LYS A 18 1.10 18.88 1.73
CA LYS A 18 -0.04 19.81 1.81
C LYS A 18 -1.32 19.03 2.12
N LYS A 19 -1.93 19.31 3.28
CA LYS A 19 -3.21 18.71 3.68
C LYS A 19 -4.42 19.61 3.43
N ALA A 20 -4.21 20.92 3.46
CA ALA A 20 -5.26 21.92 3.26
C ALA A 20 -5.33 22.40 1.81
N VAL A 21 -6.43 23.08 1.48
CA VAL A 21 -6.60 23.76 0.18
C VAL A 21 -5.46 24.75 -0.03
N VAL A 22 -4.79 24.64 -1.17
CA VAL A 22 -3.72 25.56 -1.57
C VAL A 22 -4.32 26.55 -2.56
N SER A 23 -4.22 27.85 -2.25
CA SER A 23 -4.61 28.92 -3.15
C SER A 23 -3.39 29.63 -3.69
N SER A 24 -3.40 29.93 -4.99
CA SER A 24 -2.41 30.79 -5.60
C SER A 24 -2.65 32.26 -5.21
N GLN A 25 -1.60 33.07 -5.34
CA GLN A 25 -1.69 34.50 -5.56
C GLN A 25 -2.66 34.86 -6.70
N THR A 26 -3.30 36.01 -6.57
CA THR A 26 -4.19 36.54 -7.60
C THR A 26 -3.39 37.00 -8.82
N PHE A 27 -3.91 36.74 -10.01
CA PHE A 27 -3.34 37.19 -11.28
C PHE A 27 -4.40 37.76 -12.21
N VAL A 28 -3.99 38.64 -13.12
CA VAL A 28 -4.91 39.29 -14.06
C VAL A 28 -4.76 38.63 -15.43
N SER A 29 -5.88 38.18 -15.99
CA SER A 29 -5.93 37.72 -17.38
C SER A 29 -7.27 38.08 -17.98
N GLY A 30 -7.24 38.72 -19.16
CA GLY A 30 -8.44 39.12 -19.89
C GLY A 30 -9.36 40.07 -19.11
N GLY A 31 -8.77 41.03 -18.39
CA GLY A 31 -9.52 42.06 -17.65
C GLY A 31 -10.24 41.56 -16.39
N CYS A 32 -9.88 40.38 -15.89
CA CYS A 32 -10.43 39.82 -14.66
C CYS A 32 -9.31 39.30 -13.77
N GLU A 33 -9.54 39.35 -12.45
CA GLU A 33 -8.65 38.81 -11.43
C GLU A 33 -9.04 37.36 -11.13
N TRP A 34 -8.04 36.49 -11.12
CA TRP A 34 -8.18 35.05 -10.96
C TRP A 34 -7.25 34.53 -9.89
N ASN A 35 -7.60 33.43 -9.24
CA ASN A 35 -6.68 32.59 -8.47
C ASN A 35 -6.95 31.11 -8.75
N VAL A 36 -5.92 30.27 -8.56
CA VAL A 36 -6.02 28.82 -8.68
C VAL A 36 -6.27 28.23 -7.30
N LEU A 37 -7.17 27.27 -7.22
CA LEU A 37 -7.46 26.48 -6.02
C LEU A 37 -7.12 25.02 -6.29
N ILE A 38 -6.31 24.44 -5.42
CA ILE A 38 -5.86 23.04 -5.49
C ILE A 38 -6.23 22.35 -4.18
N TYR A 39 -6.71 21.11 -4.29
CA TYR A 39 -7.10 20.28 -3.15
C TYR A 39 -6.21 19.03 -3.11
N PRO A 40 -5.03 19.09 -2.46
CA PRO A 40 -4.00 18.05 -2.57
C PRO A 40 -4.44 16.66 -2.08
N GLU A 41 -5.31 16.58 -1.08
CA GLU A 41 -5.90 15.30 -0.62
C GLU A 41 -7.18 14.89 -1.37
N GLY A 42 -7.62 15.73 -2.30
CA GLY A 42 -8.92 15.58 -2.96
C GLY A 42 -10.11 15.86 -2.04
N ASP A 43 -11.29 15.49 -2.52
CA ASP A 43 -12.55 15.54 -1.77
C ASP A 43 -13.36 14.23 -1.96
N ARG A 44 -14.46 14.06 -1.22
CA ARG A 44 -15.32 12.86 -1.31
C ARG A 44 -15.88 12.59 -2.71
N LEU A 45 -15.98 13.61 -3.56
CA LEU A 45 -16.53 13.53 -4.91
C LEU A 45 -15.44 13.42 -5.99
N SER A 46 -14.17 13.55 -5.60
CA SER A 46 -13.01 13.49 -6.48
C SER A 46 -12.54 12.08 -6.78
N ASP A 47 -13.00 11.07 -6.04
CA ASP A 47 -12.72 9.65 -6.32
C ASP A 47 -11.20 9.36 -6.40
N GLY A 48 -10.46 9.89 -5.42
CA GLY A 48 -9.00 9.72 -5.34
C GLY A 48 -8.20 10.50 -6.39
N HIS A 49 -8.75 11.57 -6.97
CA HIS A 49 -8.07 12.44 -7.92
C HIS A 49 -7.82 13.83 -7.34
N LEU A 50 -6.87 14.56 -7.91
CA LEU A 50 -6.55 15.96 -7.63
C LEU A 50 -7.59 16.91 -8.27
N PRO A 51 -8.39 17.63 -7.48
CA PRO A 51 -9.26 18.70 -7.94
C PRO A 51 -8.47 20.00 -8.15
N LEU A 52 -8.71 20.65 -9.28
CA LEU A 52 -8.09 21.91 -9.68
C LEU A 52 -9.15 22.87 -10.20
N TYR A 53 -9.22 24.07 -9.64
CA TYR A 53 -10.19 25.08 -10.03
C TYR A 53 -9.51 26.42 -10.32
N ILE A 54 -10.05 27.16 -11.27
CA ILE A 54 -9.80 28.59 -11.42
C ILE A 54 -11.00 29.32 -10.82
N ASN A 55 -10.72 30.33 -9.99
CA ASN A 55 -11.72 31.12 -9.31
C ASN A 55 -11.59 32.59 -9.71
N ALA A 56 -12.70 33.23 -10.03
CA ALA A 56 -12.80 34.65 -10.29
C ALA A 56 -12.85 35.41 -8.97
N ASN A 57 -11.92 36.33 -8.74
CA ASN A 57 -11.95 37.19 -7.57
C ASN A 57 -12.97 38.30 -7.79
N SER A 58 -14.13 38.21 -7.11
CA SER A 58 -15.28 39.09 -7.29
C SER A 58 -15.16 40.45 -6.61
N THR A 59 -14.11 40.67 -5.79
CA THR A 59 -13.99 41.86 -4.93
C THR A 59 -13.95 43.20 -5.67
N LYS A 60 -13.63 43.20 -6.97
CA LYS A 60 -13.57 44.40 -7.82
C LYS A 60 -14.70 44.50 -8.87
N LEU A 61 -15.59 43.51 -8.95
CA LEU A 61 -16.58 43.42 -10.02
C LEU A 61 -17.96 43.90 -9.53
N ARG A 62 -18.65 44.69 -10.34
CA ARG A 62 -19.98 45.25 -10.02
C ARG A 62 -21.04 44.14 -9.97
N THR A 63 -22.15 44.40 -9.28
CA THR A 63 -23.31 43.50 -9.25
C THR A 63 -23.78 43.15 -10.66
N GLY A 64 -24.00 41.86 -10.93
CA GLY A 64 -24.43 41.35 -12.24
C GLY A 64 -23.30 41.06 -13.23
N TRP A 65 -22.03 41.11 -12.80
CA TRP A 65 -20.89 40.77 -13.65
C TRP A 65 -20.97 39.33 -14.16
N LYS A 66 -20.49 39.14 -15.41
CA LYS A 66 -20.39 37.83 -16.05
C LYS A 66 -19.10 37.72 -16.84
N ARG A 67 -18.47 36.55 -16.83
CA ARG A 67 -17.31 36.20 -17.67
C ARG A 67 -17.50 34.83 -18.30
N SER A 68 -17.25 34.74 -19.60
CA SER A 68 -17.17 33.48 -20.34
C SER A 68 -15.73 33.32 -20.84
N ILE A 69 -15.06 32.25 -20.40
CA ILE A 69 -13.67 31.97 -20.73
C ILE A 69 -13.53 30.50 -21.12
N ASN A 70 -12.62 30.21 -22.06
CA ASN A 70 -12.07 28.86 -22.17
C ASN A 70 -10.72 28.79 -21.47
N PHE A 71 -10.46 27.70 -20.75
CA PHE A 71 -9.20 27.50 -20.04
C PHE A 71 -8.80 26.05 -19.95
N TYR A 72 -7.52 25.78 -19.70
CA TYR A 72 -7.01 24.46 -19.36
C TYR A 72 -5.78 24.59 -18.45
N PHE A 73 -5.47 23.51 -17.75
CA PHE A 73 -4.32 23.38 -16.85
C PHE A 73 -3.26 22.48 -17.48
N VAL A 74 -1.99 22.81 -17.23
CA VAL A 74 -0.85 21.94 -17.49
C VAL A 74 -0.11 21.75 -16.17
N LEU A 75 0.09 20.49 -15.78
CA LEU A 75 0.83 20.11 -14.58
C LEU A 75 2.21 19.66 -15.02
N LEU A 76 3.23 20.24 -14.41
CA LEU A 76 4.64 20.00 -14.70
C LEU A 76 5.38 19.60 -13.43
N ASN A 77 6.46 18.83 -13.59
CA ASN A 77 7.45 18.67 -12.53
C ASN A 77 8.52 19.79 -12.60
N GLN A 78 9.50 19.75 -11.69
CA GLN A 78 10.58 20.74 -11.63
C GLN A 78 11.37 20.89 -12.94
N SER A 79 11.68 19.79 -13.63
CA SER A 79 12.34 19.81 -14.95
C SER A 79 11.43 20.22 -16.10
N HIS A 80 10.25 20.77 -15.82
CA HIS A 80 9.23 21.17 -16.80
C HIS A 80 8.71 20.02 -17.66
N LYS A 81 8.87 18.78 -17.20
CA LYS A 81 8.24 17.62 -17.84
C LYS A 81 6.75 17.67 -17.60
N GLU A 82 5.99 17.49 -18.67
CA GLU A 82 4.54 17.38 -18.61
C GLU A 82 4.10 16.12 -17.86
N LEU A 83 3.38 16.33 -16.76
CA LEU A 83 2.76 15.27 -15.97
C LEU A 83 1.31 15.04 -16.41
N HIS A 84 0.60 16.12 -16.74
CA HIS A 84 -0.79 16.07 -17.18
C HIS A 84 -1.23 17.36 -17.88
N ILE A 85 -2.08 17.22 -18.90
CA ILE A 85 -2.84 18.33 -19.49
C ILE A 85 -4.33 18.07 -19.32
N SER A 86 -5.05 19.04 -18.75
CA SER A 86 -6.49 18.94 -18.60
C SER A 86 -7.20 19.12 -19.95
N PRO A 87 -8.42 18.57 -20.11
CA PRO A 87 -9.29 18.96 -21.21
C PRO A 87 -9.53 20.48 -21.21
N ILE A 88 -9.81 21.03 -22.38
CA ILE A 88 -10.22 22.43 -22.51
C ILE A 88 -11.61 22.60 -21.89
N MET A 89 -11.66 23.42 -20.84
CA MET A 89 -12.86 23.78 -20.11
C MET A 89 -13.40 25.12 -20.60
N GLY A 90 -14.66 25.44 -20.26
CA GLY A 90 -15.21 26.78 -20.48
C GLY A 90 -16.29 26.94 -21.54
N LYS A 91 -16.55 25.93 -22.39
CA LYS A 91 -17.58 26.01 -23.45
C LYS A 91 -19.01 26.26 -22.93
N ARG A 92 -19.28 26.02 -21.64
CA ARG A 92 -20.60 26.21 -20.99
C ARG A 92 -20.51 26.87 -19.61
N ASN A 93 -19.32 27.30 -19.20
CA ASN A 93 -19.10 27.77 -17.83
C ASN A 93 -19.18 29.29 -17.82
N LEU A 94 -20.23 29.82 -17.18
CA LEU A 94 -20.39 31.24 -16.95
C LEU A 94 -19.93 31.55 -15.53
N PHE A 95 -18.87 32.34 -15.42
CA PHE A 95 -18.41 32.84 -14.14
C PHE A 95 -19.27 34.04 -13.75
N CYS A 96 -19.77 34.02 -12.52
CA CYS A 96 -20.57 35.08 -11.92
C CYS A 96 -20.40 35.05 -10.40
N ALA A 97 -21.05 35.98 -9.69
CA ALA A 97 -20.97 36.05 -8.23
C ALA A 97 -21.43 34.74 -7.55
N GLU A 98 -22.44 34.08 -8.10
CA GLU A 98 -23.01 32.84 -7.58
C GLU A 98 -22.13 31.61 -7.87
N ASN A 99 -21.40 31.64 -9.00
CA ASN A 99 -20.53 30.55 -9.44
C ASN A 99 -19.15 31.11 -9.85
N PRO A 100 -18.31 31.50 -8.89
CA PRO A 100 -17.04 32.15 -9.18
C PRO A 100 -15.93 31.16 -9.55
N ALA A 101 -16.12 29.86 -9.31
CA ALA A 101 -15.08 28.84 -9.53
C ALA A 101 -15.53 27.72 -10.47
N TRP A 102 -14.65 27.38 -11.43
CA TRP A 102 -14.83 26.26 -12.35
C TRP A 102 -13.51 25.51 -12.55
N GLY A 103 -13.57 24.20 -12.83
CA GLY A 103 -12.35 23.40 -12.86
C GLY A 103 -12.55 21.93 -13.15
N SER A 104 -11.46 21.17 -13.01
CA SER A 104 -11.42 19.72 -13.15
C SER A 104 -11.38 19.07 -11.78
N ARG A 105 -12.48 18.40 -11.41
CA ARG A 105 -12.55 17.65 -10.16
C ARG A 105 -11.70 16.38 -10.17
N LYS A 106 -11.48 15.80 -11.35
CA LYS A 106 -10.69 14.58 -11.56
C LYS A 106 -9.52 14.83 -12.52
N ALA A 107 -8.62 15.75 -12.17
CA ALA A 107 -7.51 16.11 -13.06
C ALA A 107 -6.46 14.98 -13.15
N LEU A 108 -5.93 14.54 -12.01
CA LEU A 108 -4.88 13.53 -11.96
C LEU A 108 -5.05 12.62 -10.75
N PRO A 109 -4.94 11.28 -10.87
CA PRO A 109 -5.06 10.38 -9.71
C PRO A 109 -4.00 10.71 -8.65
N LEU A 110 -4.41 10.77 -7.38
CA LEU A 110 -3.51 11.08 -6.27
C LEU A 110 -2.44 10.00 -6.06
N SER A 111 -2.75 8.75 -6.43
CA SER A 111 -1.80 7.63 -6.40
C SER A 111 -0.55 7.89 -7.24
N LYS A 112 -0.64 8.72 -8.29
CA LYS A 112 0.51 9.09 -9.12
C LYS A 112 1.58 9.85 -8.34
N PHE A 113 1.20 10.64 -7.35
CA PHE A 113 2.16 11.38 -6.52
C PHE A 113 2.94 10.48 -5.55
N GLN A 114 2.53 9.21 -5.38
CA GLN A 114 3.27 8.22 -4.59
C GLN A 114 4.28 7.42 -5.44
N GLU A 115 4.22 7.54 -6.78
CA GLU A 115 5.15 6.85 -7.68
C GLU A 115 6.55 7.49 -7.59
N SER A 116 7.56 6.68 -7.30
CA SER A 116 8.95 7.16 -7.20
C SER A 116 9.39 7.83 -8.51
N GLY A 117 9.84 9.08 -8.42
CA GLY A 117 10.30 9.87 -9.57
C GLY A 117 9.19 10.57 -10.35
N PHE A 118 7.93 10.54 -9.89
CA PHE A 118 6.85 11.31 -10.52
C PHE A 118 6.97 12.81 -10.26
N LEU A 119 7.20 13.20 -9.00
CA LEU A 119 7.58 14.56 -8.61
C LEU A 119 9.06 14.63 -8.29
N GLU A 120 9.73 15.64 -8.84
CA GLU A 120 11.14 15.95 -8.54
C GLU A 120 11.18 16.94 -7.38
N ASN A 121 11.93 16.62 -6.32
CA ASN A 121 12.03 17.41 -5.08
C ASN A 121 10.67 17.81 -4.49
N ASP A 122 9.67 16.93 -4.65
CA ASP A 122 8.29 17.16 -4.22
C ASP A 122 7.70 18.51 -4.67
N LYS A 123 8.08 18.95 -5.88
CA LYS A 123 7.64 20.21 -6.46
C LYS A 123 6.65 20.00 -7.60
N LEU A 124 5.45 20.55 -7.44
CA LEU A 124 4.42 20.60 -8.49
C LEU A 124 4.33 22.00 -9.08
N ILE A 125 4.35 22.09 -10.41
CA ILE A 125 4.14 23.33 -11.14
C ILE A 125 2.81 23.23 -11.90
N ILE A 126 2.01 24.28 -11.82
CA ILE A 126 0.71 24.39 -12.51
C ILE A 126 0.73 25.61 -13.40
N GLU A 127 0.54 25.40 -14.69
CA GLU A 127 0.31 26.46 -15.65
C GLU A 127 -1.16 26.53 -16.04
N VAL A 128 -1.67 27.76 -16.18
CA VAL A 128 -3.04 28.04 -16.58
C VAL A 128 -3.04 28.83 -17.88
N TYR A 129 -3.83 28.36 -18.84
CA TYR A 129 -3.99 29.03 -20.12
C TYR A 129 -5.42 29.49 -20.26
N ILE A 130 -5.64 30.80 -20.40
CA ILE A 130 -6.97 31.40 -20.47
C ILE A 130 -7.16 32.07 -21.83
N LYS A 131 -8.35 31.88 -22.40
CA LYS A 131 -8.85 32.62 -23.55
C LYS A 131 -10.23 33.18 -23.22
N VAL A 132 -10.33 34.50 -23.16
CA VAL A 132 -11.62 35.17 -22.92
C VAL A 132 -12.49 35.09 -24.16
N ILE A 133 -13.77 34.79 -23.94
CA ILE A 133 -14.82 34.79 -24.96
C ILE A 133 -15.66 36.07 -24.80
N GLU A 134 -16.15 36.33 -23.59
CA GLU A 134 -17.08 37.44 -23.32
C GLU A 134 -16.91 37.98 -21.89
N ALA A 135 -17.07 39.29 -21.71
CA ALA A 135 -17.01 39.96 -20.43
C ALA A 135 -18.09 41.06 -20.33
N PHE A 136 -18.86 41.06 -19.24
CA PHE A 136 -19.89 42.05 -18.94
C PHE A 136 -19.71 42.65 -17.53
N ASP A 137 -19.67 43.99 -17.44
CA ASP A 137 -19.29 44.73 -16.24
C ASP A 137 -20.46 45.36 -15.44
N GLY A 138 -21.72 45.17 -15.86
CA GLY A 138 -22.92 45.73 -15.19
C GLY A 138 -23.34 47.13 -15.66
N GLU A 139 -24.58 47.55 -15.36
CA GLU A 139 -25.18 48.84 -15.81
C GLU A 139 -24.74 50.05 -14.96
N GLY A 140 -24.58 51.21 -15.60
CA GLY A 140 -24.38 52.52 -14.94
C GLY A 140 -25.04 53.66 -15.73
N GLY A 141 -25.85 54.49 -15.05
CA GLY A 141 -26.57 55.64 -15.65
C GLY A 141 -25.94 57.00 -15.29
N ASP A 142 -26.02 57.97 -16.21
CA ASP A 142 -25.46 59.33 -16.10
C ASP A 142 -26.53 60.40 -16.49
N VAL A 143 -26.62 61.51 -15.76
CA VAL A 143 -27.60 62.62 -15.94
C VAL A 143 -26.99 63.99 -15.60
N SER A 144 -27.05 64.97 -16.52
CA SER A 144 -27.80 66.24 -16.36
C SER A 144 -27.37 67.41 -17.28
N ASN A 145 -28.38 68.20 -17.70
CA ASN A 145 -28.40 69.36 -18.60
C ASN A 145 -28.29 70.72 -17.87
N ASN A 146 -27.87 71.80 -18.56
CA ASN A 146 -28.12 73.20 -18.11
C ASN A 146 -28.56 74.16 -19.27
N LYS A 147 -29.47 75.09 -18.95
CA LYS A 147 -30.27 75.99 -19.83
C LYS A 147 -29.45 77.12 -20.51
N LYS A 148 -29.79 77.53 -21.76
CA LYS A 148 -29.07 78.55 -22.58
C LYS A 148 -29.82 79.90 -22.71
N LYS A 149 -29.12 81.03 -22.51
CA LYS A 149 -29.54 82.44 -22.81
C LYS A 149 -29.71 82.69 -24.33
N THR A 150 -30.66 83.54 -24.73
CA THR A 150 -30.91 84.00 -26.13
C THR A 150 -30.66 85.51 -26.31
N VAL A 151 -30.40 85.94 -27.56
CA VAL A 151 -30.10 87.32 -28.00
C VAL A 151 -30.87 87.59 -29.31
N ASP A 152 -31.38 88.82 -29.49
CA ASP A 152 -32.10 89.21 -30.73
C ASP A 152 -31.14 89.63 -31.85
N ILE A 153 -31.33 89.09 -33.05
CA ILE A 153 -30.61 89.48 -34.28
C ILE A 153 -31.63 89.68 -35.39
N ASN A 154 -31.75 90.91 -35.91
CA ASN A 154 -32.68 91.27 -36.98
C ASN A 154 -34.12 90.77 -36.75
N GLY A 155 -34.59 90.79 -35.50
CA GLY A 155 -35.94 90.38 -35.11
C GLY A 155 -36.10 88.88 -34.82
N PHE A 156 -35.00 88.10 -34.75
CA PHE A 156 -34.97 86.68 -34.38
C PHE A 156 -34.27 86.46 -33.03
N GLN A 157 -34.88 85.70 -32.11
CA GLN A 157 -34.20 85.24 -30.89
C GLN A 157 -33.27 84.05 -31.20
N VAL A 158 -31.99 84.17 -30.84
CA VAL A 158 -30.93 83.20 -31.15
C VAL A 158 -30.15 82.87 -29.88
N PHE A 159 -29.82 81.60 -29.62
CA PHE A 159 -28.99 81.25 -28.48
C PHE A 159 -27.62 81.91 -28.55
N ALA A 160 -27.05 82.31 -27.40
CA ALA A 160 -25.74 82.95 -27.33
C ALA A 160 -24.64 82.19 -28.11
N SER A 161 -24.66 80.85 -28.07
CA SER A 161 -23.72 79.98 -28.80
C SER A 161 -23.84 80.03 -30.34
N GLN A 162 -24.88 80.65 -30.88
CA GLN A 162 -25.20 80.70 -32.31
C GLN A 162 -25.13 82.12 -32.89
N VAL A 163 -25.02 83.16 -32.05
CA VAL A 163 -25.05 84.58 -32.42
C VAL A 163 -24.08 84.89 -33.57
N THR A 164 -22.82 84.47 -33.46
CA THR A 164 -21.80 84.71 -34.50
C THR A 164 -22.18 84.07 -35.84
N LYS A 165 -22.78 82.88 -35.84
CA LYS A 165 -23.18 82.18 -37.07
C LYS A 165 -24.37 82.86 -37.73
N VAL A 166 -25.39 83.22 -36.94
CA VAL A 166 -26.58 83.90 -37.45
C VAL A 166 -26.25 85.32 -37.91
N GLY A 167 -25.44 86.06 -37.16
CA GLY A 167 -24.96 87.39 -37.56
C GLY A 167 -24.20 87.37 -38.89
N LYS A 168 -23.34 86.36 -39.10
CA LYS A 168 -22.63 86.17 -40.37
C LYS A 168 -23.59 85.92 -41.53
N ILE A 169 -24.62 85.09 -41.34
CA ILE A 169 -25.64 84.81 -42.36
C ILE A 169 -26.35 86.08 -42.81
N PHE A 170 -26.79 86.93 -41.87
CA PHE A 170 -27.44 88.21 -42.22
C PHE A 170 -26.48 89.25 -42.81
N THR A 171 -25.18 89.12 -42.56
CA THR A 171 -24.17 90.00 -43.17
C THR A 171 -23.92 89.61 -44.62
N GLU A 172 -23.82 88.31 -44.90
CA GLU A 172 -23.59 87.78 -46.25
C GLU A 172 -24.87 87.79 -47.11
N HIS A 173 -26.03 87.67 -46.46
CA HIS A 173 -27.35 87.65 -47.11
C HIS A 173 -28.33 88.57 -46.35
N PRO A 174 -28.23 89.90 -46.52
CA PRO A 174 -29.07 90.86 -45.79
C PRO A 174 -30.57 90.72 -46.04
N ASP A 175 -30.97 90.21 -47.22
CA ASP A 175 -32.36 90.03 -47.61
C ASP A 175 -32.90 88.62 -47.36
N ILE A 176 -32.14 87.76 -46.66
CA ILE A 176 -32.46 86.33 -46.44
C ILE A 176 -33.85 86.09 -45.83
N ALA A 177 -34.36 87.01 -45.01
CA ALA A 177 -35.67 86.90 -44.35
C ALA A 177 -36.60 88.06 -44.72
N LYS A 178 -36.37 88.74 -45.86
CA LYS A 178 -37.13 89.94 -46.26
C LYS A 178 -38.62 89.66 -46.45
N ASP A 179 -38.97 88.49 -46.98
CA ASP A 179 -40.35 88.10 -47.26
C ASP A 179 -40.96 87.22 -46.16
N PHE A 180 -40.24 87.02 -45.05
CA PHE A 180 -40.68 86.21 -43.92
C PHE A 180 -41.70 86.98 -43.05
N LYS A 181 -42.94 86.48 -42.98
CA LYS A 181 -44.09 87.24 -42.42
C LYS A 181 -44.49 86.86 -41.00
N THR A 182 -43.93 85.81 -40.40
CA THR A 182 -44.39 85.33 -39.09
C THR A 182 -43.99 86.30 -37.97
N THR A 183 -44.94 86.63 -37.10
CA THR A 183 -44.74 87.53 -35.93
C THR A 183 -44.42 86.78 -34.63
N ASN A 184 -44.70 85.47 -34.55
CA ASN A 184 -44.45 84.64 -33.38
C ASN A 184 -42.94 84.34 -33.19
N GLN A 185 -42.40 84.69 -32.02
CA GLN A 185 -40.97 84.61 -31.73
C GLN A 185 -40.44 83.18 -31.55
N GLU A 186 -41.24 82.27 -31.02
CA GLU A 186 -40.86 80.85 -30.88
C GLU A 186 -40.76 80.20 -32.27
N VAL A 187 -41.71 80.54 -33.14
CA VAL A 187 -41.73 80.05 -34.53
C VAL A 187 -40.54 80.59 -35.33
N LYS A 188 -40.22 81.88 -35.19
CA LYS A 188 -38.99 82.47 -35.74
C LYS A 188 -37.73 81.74 -35.29
N THR A 189 -37.65 81.42 -34.00
CA THR A 189 -36.52 80.69 -33.42
C THR A 189 -36.43 79.26 -33.96
N ALA A 190 -37.58 78.59 -34.13
CA ALA A 190 -37.64 77.25 -34.71
C ALA A 190 -37.12 77.24 -36.15
N TYR A 191 -37.61 78.15 -37.01
CA TYR A 191 -37.13 78.27 -38.38
C TYR A 191 -35.64 78.60 -38.47
N MET A 192 -35.13 79.50 -37.61
CA MET A 192 -33.71 79.81 -37.56
C MET A 192 -32.86 78.56 -37.19
N ASN A 193 -33.34 77.72 -36.29
CA ASN A 193 -32.66 76.46 -35.94
C ASN A 193 -32.70 75.43 -37.09
N VAL A 194 -33.78 75.38 -37.87
CA VAL A 194 -33.86 74.57 -39.09
C VAL A 194 -32.86 75.07 -40.12
N LEU A 195 -32.79 76.38 -40.38
CA LEU A 195 -31.83 76.99 -41.29
C LEU A 195 -30.38 76.64 -40.91
N LEU A 196 -30.02 76.82 -39.63
CA LEU A 196 -28.68 76.47 -39.14
C LEU A 196 -28.36 74.97 -39.28
N ARG A 197 -29.37 74.10 -39.15
CA ARG A 197 -29.23 72.65 -39.31
C ARG A 197 -28.99 72.27 -40.77
N VAL A 198 -29.73 72.88 -41.70
CA VAL A 198 -29.55 72.69 -43.15
C VAL A 198 -28.15 73.14 -43.54
N ILE A 199 -27.74 74.35 -43.15
CA ILE A 199 -26.39 74.89 -43.39
C ILE A 199 -25.33 73.92 -42.86
N LYS A 200 -25.44 73.48 -41.60
CA LYS A 200 -24.48 72.54 -41.00
C LYS A 200 -24.42 71.20 -41.74
N THR A 201 -25.54 70.76 -42.30
CA THR A 201 -25.62 69.49 -43.03
C THR A 201 -24.93 69.60 -44.38
N LEU A 202 -25.16 70.68 -45.13
CA LEU A 202 -24.57 70.89 -46.45
C LEU A 202 -23.06 71.25 -46.43
N HIS A 203 -22.55 71.71 -45.28
CA HIS A 203 -21.11 71.95 -45.09
C HIS A 203 -20.29 70.68 -44.79
N LYS A 204 -20.93 69.51 -44.61
CA LYS A 204 -20.20 68.26 -44.41
C LYS A 204 -19.65 67.72 -45.74
N PRO A 205 -18.58 66.90 -45.72
CA PRO A 205 -18.05 66.29 -46.94
C PRO A 205 -19.15 65.50 -47.69
N PRO A 206 -19.34 65.71 -49.02
CA PRO A 206 -20.43 65.10 -49.79
C PRO A 206 -20.50 63.57 -49.66
N LYS A 207 -19.34 62.89 -49.59
CA LYS A 207 -19.23 61.43 -49.47
C LYS A 207 -19.63 60.87 -48.10
N SER A 208 -19.75 61.72 -47.08
CA SER A 208 -20.14 61.34 -45.71
C SER A 208 -21.65 61.48 -45.45
N LEU A 209 -22.38 62.07 -46.39
CA LEU A 209 -23.82 62.31 -46.30
C LEU A 209 -24.59 61.13 -46.91
N SER A 210 -25.53 60.57 -46.15
CA SER A 210 -26.45 59.57 -46.66
C SER A 210 -27.56 60.21 -47.50
N GLU A 211 -28.16 59.42 -48.40
CA GLU A 211 -29.31 59.84 -49.21
C GLU A 211 -30.43 60.41 -48.35
N THR A 212 -30.77 59.71 -47.26
CA THR A 212 -31.81 60.13 -46.31
C THR A 212 -31.52 61.47 -45.63
N ARG A 213 -30.24 61.81 -45.41
CA ARG A 213 -29.87 63.10 -44.83
C ARG A 213 -29.97 64.23 -45.85
N LEU A 214 -29.66 63.96 -47.12
CA LEU A 214 -29.79 64.93 -48.20
C LEU A 214 -31.26 65.20 -48.53
N SER A 215 -32.10 64.15 -48.61
CA SER A 215 -33.54 64.31 -48.84
C SER A 215 -34.21 65.11 -47.73
N LYS A 216 -33.84 64.85 -46.47
CA LYS A 216 -34.32 65.63 -45.33
C LYS A 216 -33.89 67.10 -45.39
N ALA A 217 -32.62 67.36 -45.69
CA ALA A 217 -32.14 68.74 -45.83
C ALA A 217 -32.81 69.47 -47.01
N SER A 218 -33.13 68.76 -48.10
CA SER A 218 -33.88 69.27 -49.24
C SER A 218 -35.32 69.65 -48.86
N SER A 219 -36.02 68.79 -48.12
CA SER A 219 -37.37 69.08 -47.60
C SER A 219 -37.38 70.28 -46.67
N GLU A 220 -36.47 70.30 -45.69
CA GLU A 220 -36.33 71.41 -44.72
C GLU A 220 -35.97 72.74 -45.42
N LEU A 221 -35.19 72.69 -46.50
CA LEU A 221 -34.85 73.87 -47.31
C LEU A 221 -36.08 74.42 -48.05
N SER A 222 -36.87 73.54 -48.68
CA SER A 222 -38.12 73.93 -49.35
C SER A 222 -39.12 74.57 -48.40
N GLU A 223 -39.32 73.95 -47.22
CA GLU A 223 -40.22 74.49 -46.18
C GLU A 223 -39.79 75.89 -45.72
N LEU A 224 -38.48 76.16 -45.62
CA LEU A 224 -37.97 77.48 -45.27
C LEU A 224 -38.23 78.51 -46.38
N MET A 225 -38.12 78.11 -47.65
CA MET A 225 -38.41 79.00 -48.77
C MET A 225 -39.90 79.34 -48.86
N ASP A 226 -40.78 78.36 -48.61
CA ASP A 226 -42.24 78.55 -48.63
C ASP A 226 -42.72 79.58 -47.61
N VAL A 227 -42.04 79.67 -46.46
CA VAL A 227 -42.35 80.67 -45.42
C VAL A 227 -41.68 82.03 -45.66
N GLY A 228 -40.96 82.20 -46.77
CA GLY A 228 -40.43 83.48 -47.23
C GLY A 228 -38.94 83.72 -46.97
N PHE A 229 -38.15 82.67 -46.66
CA PHE A 229 -36.68 82.81 -46.68
C PHE A 229 -36.12 82.74 -48.10
N LYS A 230 -35.20 83.66 -48.42
CA LYS A 230 -34.49 83.68 -49.70
C LYS A 230 -33.20 82.86 -49.61
N LEU A 231 -33.26 81.60 -50.04
CA LEU A 231 -32.21 80.60 -49.83
C LEU A 231 -31.62 80.03 -51.13
N ASP A 232 -31.65 80.80 -52.22
CA ASP A 232 -31.16 80.35 -53.54
C ASP A 232 -29.70 79.85 -53.50
N TRP A 233 -28.85 80.48 -52.69
CA TRP A 233 -27.46 80.08 -52.49
C TRP A 233 -27.32 78.68 -51.83
N LEU A 234 -28.22 78.32 -50.90
CA LEU A 234 -28.24 76.99 -50.30
C LEU A 234 -28.78 75.94 -51.27
N LYS A 235 -29.75 76.33 -52.11
CA LYS A 235 -30.26 75.47 -53.18
C LYS A 235 -29.15 75.11 -54.17
N SER A 236 -28.37 76.10 -54.63
CA SER A 236 -27.19 75.84 -55.46
C SER A 236 -26.16 74.96 -54.77
N LYS A 237 -25.93 75.16 -53.46
CA LYS A 237 -24.99 74.32 -52.70
C LYS A 237 -25.46 72.87 -52.56
N LEU A 238 -26.76 72.65 -52.39
CA LEU A 238 -27.35 71.31 -52.32
C LEU A 238 -27.15 70.56 -53.65
N GLU A 239 -27.37 71.22 -54.79
CA GLU A 239 -27.14 70.63 -56.12
C GLU A 239 -25.67 70.26 -56.36
N GLU A 240 -24.73 71.11 -55.93
CA GLU A 240 -23.29 70.83 -55.97
C GLU A 240 -22.95 69.54 -55.19
N VAL A 241 -23.51 69.38 -53.99
CA VAL A 241 -23.32 68.19 -53.15
C VAL A 241 -23.89 66.92 -53.82
N TYR A 242 -25.06 67.02 -54.46
CA TYR A 242 -25.64 65.90 -55.23
C TYR A 242 -24.77 65.49 -56.42
N LEU A 243 -24.24 66.48 -57.15
CA LEU A 243 -23.34 66.24 -58.29
C LEU A 243 -22.01 65.62 -57.86
N GLU A 244 -21.42 66.11 -56.78
CA GLU A 244 -20.13 65.63 -56.30
C GLU A 244 -20.20 64.20 -55.75
N ARG A 245 -21.35 63.79 -55.21
CA ARG A 245 -21.60 62.39 -54.80
C ARG A 245 -21.78 61.44 -55.99
N LYS A 246 -22.24 61.94 -57.14
CA LYS A 246 -22.39 61.16 -58.38
C LYS A 246 -21.08 60.96 -59.15
N LYS A 247 -20.00 61.65 -58.78
CA LYS A 247 -18.68 61.40 -59.38
C LYS A 247 -18.19 60.00 -58.93
N PRO A 248 -17.90 59.06 -59.85
CA PRO A 248 -17.28 57.80 -59.46
C PRO A 248 -15.93 58.08 -58.80
N ASN A 249 -15.65 57.43 -57.66
CA ASN A 249 -14.32 57.38 -57.07
C ASN A 249 -13.42 56.58 -58.02
N VAL A 250 -12.79 57.25 -58.98
CA VAL A 250 -11.73 56.67 -59.80
C VAL A 250 -10.47 56.64 -58.94
N ASP A 251 -10.30 55.57 -58.17
CA ASP A 251 -9.01 55.18 -57.58
C ASP A 251 -8.81 53.68 -57.79
N GLY A 252 -8.43 53.31 -59.02
CA GLY A 252 -8.23 51.91 -59.44
C GLY A 252 -7.15 51.16 -58.65
N SER A 253 -6.30 51.87 -57.90
CA SER A 253 -5.21 51.30 -57.11
C SER A 253 -5.72 50.39 -55.97
N LYS A 254 -6.85 50.71 -55.34
CA LYS A 254 -7.40 49.90 -54.23
C LYS A 254 -8.10 48.63 -54.70
N VAL A 255 -8.69 48.66 -55.90
CA VAL A 255 -9.39 47.49 -56.47
C VAL A 255 -8.37 46.44 -56.88
N GLN A 256 -7.27 46.82 -57.53
CA GLN A 256 -6.18 45.91 -57.88
C GLN A 256 -5.56 45.22 -56.66
N GLN A 257 -5.29 45.96 -55.57
CA GLN A 257 -4.77 45.36 -54.34
C GLN A 257 -5.74 44.34 -53.72
N LEU A 258 -7.04 44.65 -53.71
CA LEU A 258 -8.04 43.70 -53.21
C LEU A 258 -8.16 42.46 -54.10
N GLU A 259 -8.08 42.61 -55.42
CA GLU A 259 -8.10 41.49 -56.36
C GLU A 259 -6.89 40.57 -56.18
N GLU A 260 -5.69 41.11 -55.94
CA GLU A 260 -4.49 40.33 -55.62
C GLU A 260 -4.63 39.56 -54.30
N HIS A 261 -5.11 40.22 -53.24
CA HIS A 261 -5.35 39.56 -51.96
C HIS A 261 -6.38 38.43 -52.04
N VAL A 262 -7.43 38.59 -52.83
CA VAL A 262 -8.43 37.53 -53.06
C VAL A 262 -7.81 36.34 -53.80
N LYS A 263 -6.96 36.57 -54.80
CA LYS A 263 -6.22 35.49 -55.49
C LYS A 263 -5.28 34.76 -54.55
N GLU A 264 -4.54 35.48 -53.70
CA GLU A 264 -3.62 34.87 -52.74
C GLU A 264 -4.35 34.01 -51.69
N LEU A 265 -5.51 34.49 -51.21
CA LEU A 265 -6.36 33.71 -50.30
C LEU A 265 -6.96 32.47 -50.98
N GLY A 266 -7.32 32.57 -52.26
CA GLY A 266 -7.76 31.42 -53.06
C GLY A 266 -6.72 30.30 -53.10
N LEU A 267 -5.47 30.64 -53.43
CA LEU A 267 -4.38 29.67 -53.47
C LEU A 267 -4.10 29.03 -52.09
N LYS A 268 -4.20 29.82 -51.01
CA LYS A 268 -4.07 29.30 -49.64
C LYS A 268 -5.20 28.34 -49.28
N LEU A 269 -6.43 28.62 -49.71
CA LEU A 269 -7.58 27.76 -49.48
C LEU A 269 -7.43 26.42 -50.22
N ASP A 270 -7.01 26.45 -51.48
CA ASP A 270 -6.75 25.23 -52.27
C ASP A 270 -5.65 24.37 -51.63
N SER A 271 -4.57 24.99 -51.15
CA SER A 271 -3.50 24.29 -50.44
C SER A 271 -3.97 23.65 -49.11
N LEU A 272 -4.83 24.33 -48.36
CA LEU A 272 -5.39 23.79 -47.12
C LEU A 272 -6.36 22.63 -47.39
N ASN A 273 -7.17 22.72 -48.45
CA ASN A 273 -8.06 21.64 -48.85
C ASN A 273 -7.28 20.39 -49.25
N ALA A 274 -6.21 20.53 -50.04
CA ALA A 274 -5.35 19.40 -50.41
C ALA A 274 -4.72 18.71 -49.18
N LYS A 275 -4.24 19.49 -48.19
CA LYS A 275 -3.72 18.93 -46.92
C LYS A 275 -4.80 18.24 -46.09
N LEU A 276 -6.03 18.74 -46.12
CA LEU A 276 -7.14 18.14 -45.40
C LEU A 276 -7.49 16.77 -45.98
N ASP A 277 -7.49 16.63 -47.30
CA ASP A 277 -7.73 15.37 -48.00
C ASP A 277 -6.62 14.33 -47.71
N GLU A 278 -5.36 14.76 -47.68
CA GLU A 278 -4.22 13.92 -47.31
C GLU A 278 -4.35 13.37 -45.88
N VAL A 279 -4.66 14.24 -44.90
CA VAL A 279 -4.89 13.82 -43.51
C VAL A 279 -6.09 12.88 -43.38
N SER A 280 -7.15 13.09 -44.17
CA SER A 280 -8.33 12.23 -44.18
C SER A 280 -7.99 10.81 -44.67
N LEU A 281 -7.19 10.71 -45.73
CA LEU A 281 -6.72 9.43 -46.27
C LEU A 281 -5.78 8.69 -45.29
N GLU A 282 -4.86 9.40 -44.64
CA GLU A 282 -3.98 8.80 -43.63
C GLU A 282 -4.74 8.28 -42.41
N ARG A 283 -5.73 9.05 -41.92
CA ARG A 283 -6.60 8.61 -40.82
C ARG A 283 -7.34 7.33 -41.17
N LYS A 284 -7.92 7.24 -42.38
CA LYS A 284 -8.65 6.05 -42.83
C LYS A 284 -7.75 4.80 -42.87
N LYS A 285 -6.52 4.93 -43.37
CA LYS A 285 -5.53 3.83 -43.35
C LYS A 285 -5.17 3.40 -41.92
N GLY A 286 -5.07 4.35 -41.00
CA GLY A 286 -4.84 4.10 -39.58
C GLY A 286 -6.00 3.34 -38.94
N ASP A 287 -7.23 3.74 -39.23
CA ASP A 287 -8.45 3.12 -38.68
C ASP A 287 -8.62 1.66 -39.13
N ASP A 288 -8.43 1.37 -40.42
CA ASP A 288 -8.51 -0.01 -40.96
C ASP A 288 -7.43 -0.93 -40.33
N THR A 289 -6.24 -0.38 -40.08
CA THR A 289 -5.12 -1.10 -39.43
C THR A 289 -5.43 -1.38 -37.96
N ASN A 290 -5.98 -0.39 -37.26
CA ASN A 290 -6.36 -0.53 -35.85
C ASN A 290 -7.52 -1.52 -35.67
N GLU A 291 -8.51 -1.51 -36.56
CA GLU A 291 -9.62 -2.47 -36.53
C GLU A 291 -9.11 -3.91 -36.72
N SER A 292 -8.18 -4.12 -37.66
CA SER A 292 -7.57 -5.44 -37.89
C SER A 292 -6.80 -5.95 -36.66
N ARG A 293 -6.05 -5.05 -35.99
CA ARG A 293 -5.35 -5.36 -34.74
C ARG A 293 -6.33 -5.67 -33.60
N ALA A 294 -7.41 -4.91 -33.47
CA ALA A 294 -8.44 -5.13 -32.46
C ALA A 294 -9.07 -6.53 -32.60
N LYS A 295 -9.46 -6.92 -33.82
CA LYS A 295 -9.98 -8.26 -34.12
C LYS A 295 -8.98 -9.37 -33.80
N GLN A 296 -7.68 -9.14 -34.03
CA GLN A 296 -6.64 -10.09 -33.67
C GLN A 296 -6.49 -10.24 -32.15
N VAL A 297 -6.51 -9.14 -31.41
CA VAL A 297 -6.45 -9.14 -29.94
C VAL A 297 -7.67 -9.85 -29.36
N GLU A 298 -8.86 -9.56 -29.86
CA GLU A 298 -10.11 -10.21 -29.42
C GLU A 298 -10.05 -11.74 -29.57
N LYS A 299 -9.58 -12.24 -30.72
CA LYS A 299 -9.35 -13.69 -30.90
C LYS A 299 -8.38 -14.27 -29.89
N ARG A 300 -7.29 -13.57 -29.57
CA ARG A 300 -6.30 -14.02 -28.57
C ARG A 300 -6.89 -14.04 -27.16
N VAL A 301 -7.65 -13.01 -26.79
CA VAL A 301 -8.32 -12.95 -25.48
C VAL A 301 -9.31 -14.10 -25.33
N ASN A 302 -10.11 -14.40 -26.36
CA ASN A 302 -11.03 -15.53 -26.33
C ASN A 302 -10.29 -16.88 -26.18
N ASN A 303 -9.19 -17.07 -26.91
CA ASN A 303 -8.37 -18.29 -26.77
C ASN A 303 -7.77 -18.42 -25.36
N LEU A 304 -7.29 -17.32 -24.78
CA LEU A 304 -6.77 -17.31 -23.41
C LEU A 304 -7.86 -17.62 -22.39
N GLY A 305 -9.06 -17.07 -22.55
CA GLY A 305 -10.21 -17.37 -21.70
C GLY A 305 -10.60 -18.86 -21.74
N MET A 306 -10.53 -19.50 -22.90
CA MET A 306 -10.75 -20.94 -23.02
C MET A 306 -9.67 -21.76 -22.30
N MET A 307 -8.39 -21.36 -22.40
CA MET A 307 -7.29 -22.02 -21.68
C MET A 307 -7.41 -21.84 -20.16
N GLU A 308 -7.83 -20.66 -19.70
CA GLU A 308 -8.06 -20.39 -18.28
C GLU A 308 -9.16 -21.30 -17.70
N LEU A 309 -10.26 -21.47 -18.43
CA LEU A 309 -11.32 -22.40 -18.04
C LEU A 309 -10.81 -23.85 -17.96
N GLU A 310 -10.01 -24.30 -18.94
CA GLU A 310 -9.44 -25.64 -18.92
C GLU A 310 -8.49 -25.86 -17.73
N LEU A 311 -7.66 -24.87 -17.42
CA LEU A 311 -6.77 -24.91 -16.24
C LEU A 311 -7.56 -24.95 -14.94
N ARG A 312 -8.66 -24.19 -14.84
CA ARG A 312 -9.53 -24.18 -13.66
C ARG A 312 -10.17 -25.54 -13.41
N LEU A 313 -10.67 -26.19 -14.46
CA LEU A 313 -11.22 -27.55 -14.37
C LEU A 313 -10.17 -28.58 -13.95
N LYS A 314 -8.93 -28.46 -14.46
CA LYS A 314 -7.82 -29.33 -14.04
C LYS A 314 -7.45 -29.12 -12.57
N LEU A 315 -7.49 -27.88 -12.09
CA LEU A 315 -7.23 -27.55 -10.69
C LEU A 315 -8.29 -28.15 -9.76
N ASP A 316 -9.57 -28.03 -10.11
CA ASP A 316 -10.67 -28.61 -9.35
C ASP A 316 -10.54 -30.14 -9.24
N SER A 317 -10.21 -30.81 -10.35
CA SER A 317 -9.94 -32.26 -10.36
C SER A 317 -8.74 -32.67 -9.50
N LEU A 318 -7.68 -31.86 -9.47
CA LEU A 318 -6.52 -32.12 -8.62
C LEU A 318 -6.85 -31.95 -7.13
N ASN A 319 -7.65 -30.95 -6.79
CA ASN A 319 -8.11 -30.72 -5.42
C ASN A 319 -8.96 -31.88 -4.92
N GLU A 320 -9.89 -32.39 -5.74
CA GLU A 320 -10.70 -33.56 -5.39
C GLU A 320 -9.83 -34.81 -5.15
N LYS A 321 -8.81 -35.04 -6.00
CA LYS A 321 -7.84 -36.12 -5.79
C LYS A 321 -7.03 -35.95 -4.50
N LEU A 322 -6.66 -34.71 -4.18
CA LEU A 322 -5.92 -34.40 -2.96
C LEU A 322 -6.75 -34.70 -1.71
N ASP A 323 -8.04 -34.38 -1.74
CA ASP A 323 -8.98 -34.68 -0.65
C ASP A 323 -9.12 -36.19 -0.42
N VAL A 324 -9.23 -36.97 -1.51
CA VAL A 324 -9.28 -38.44 -1.43
C VAL A 324 -8.00 -39.00 -0.80
N VAL A 325 -6.82 -38.55 -1.25
CA VAL A 325 -5.53 -39.00 -0.70
C VAL A 325 -5.39 -38.61 0.78
N SER A 326 -5.84 -37.42 1.16
CA SER A 326 -5.85 -36.96 2.55
C SER A 326 -6.72 -37.86 3.42
N LEU A 327 -7.92 -38.22 2.95
CA LEU A 327 -8.82 -39.11 3.66
C LEU A 327 -8.23 -40.52 3.83
N GLU A 328 -7.59 -41.06 2.79
CA GLU A 328 -6.94 -42.38 2.85
C GLU A 328 -5.77 -42.39 3.82
N ARG A 329 -4.93 -41.34 3.83
CA ARG A 329 -3.85 -41.18 4.80
C ARG A 329 -4.37 -41.17 6.23
N LYS A 330 -5.43 -40.39 6.49
CA LYS A 330 -6.05 -40.33 7.82
C LYS A 330 -6.53 -41.70 8.29
N LYS A 331 -7.20 -42.47 7.42
CA LYS A 331 -7.63 -43.84 7.75
C LYS A 331 -6.45 -44.77 8.07
N ALA A 332 -5.34 -44.65 7.34
CA ALA A 332 -4.13 -45.42 7.58
C ALA A 332 -3.51 -45.07 8.94
N ASP A 333 -3.41 -43.77 9.24
CA ASP A 333 -2.87 -43.28 10.51
C ASP A 333 -3.71 -43.75 11.71
N ASP A 334 -5.04 -43.64 11.63
CA ASP A 334 -5.95 -44.15 12.66
C ASP A 334 -5.78 -45.67 12.89
N THR A 335 -5.55 -46.43 11.81
CA THR A 335 -5.31 -47.88 11.87
C THR A 335 -3.96 -48.19 12.53
N ILE A 336 -2.91 -47.45 12.19
CA ILE A 336 -1.58 -47.59 12.78
C ILE A 336 -1.64 -47.26 14.28
N GLU A 337 -2.33 -46.19 14.66
CA GLU A 337 -2.49 -45.78 16.06
C GLU A 337 -3.19 -46.86 16.88
N SER A 338 -4.28 -47.45 16.36
CA SER A 338 -5.00 -48.56 17.01
C SER A 338 -4.08 -49.78 17.23
N ARG A 339 -3.30 -50.16 16.21
CA ARG A 339 -2.33 -51.27 16.33
C ARG A 339 -1.21 -50.95 17.33
N ALA A 340 -0.71 -49.73 17.35
CA ALA A 340 0.32 -49.30 18.31
C ALA A 340 -0.17 -49.42 19.75
N LYS A 341 -1.40 -48.95 20.03
CA LYS A 341 -2.04 -49.10 21.37
C LYS A 341 -2.20 -50.57 21.76
N GLN A 342 -2.57 -51.44 20.81
CA GLN A 342 -2.69 -52.88 21.07
C GLN A 342 -1.33 -53.51 21.41
N VAL A 343 -0.28 -53.16 20.67
CA VAL A 343 1.09 -53.65 20.93
C VAL A 343 1.59 -53.16 22.28
N GLU A 344 1.38 -51.89 22.61
CA GLU A 344 1.77 -51.32 23.91
C GLU A 344 1.13 -52.08 25.08
N LYS A 345 -0.17 -52.42 24.96
CA LYS A 345 -0.85 -53.25 25.96
C LYS A 345 -0.20 -54.64 26.09
N ARG A 346 0.07 -55.32 24.98
CA ARG A 346 0.72 -56.64 25.01
C ARG A 346 2.11 -56.60 25.62
N VAL A 347 2.89 -55.55 25.35
CA VAL A 347 4.21 -55.36 25.95
C VAL A 347 4.10 -55.18 27.47
N LYS A 348 3.12 -54.41 27.96
CA LYS A 348 2.85 -54.26 29.41
C LYS A 348 2.47 -55.60 30.05
N ASP A 349 1.61 -56.38 29.40
CA ASP A 349 1.20 -57.70 29.89
C ASP A 349 2.39 -58.67 29.97
N LEU A 350 3.27 -58.66 28.95
CA LEU A 350 4.50 -59.46 28.94
C LEU A 350 5.48 -59.04 30.04
N ALA A 351 5.65 -57.73 30.27
CA ALA A 351 6.51 -57.23 31.34
C ALA A 351 6.02 -57.67 32.74
N LEU A 352 4.70 -57.69 32.97
CA LEU A 352 4.12 -58.22 34.20
C LEU A 352 4.34 -59.73 34.36
N MET A 353 4.24 -60.48 33.26
CA MET A 353 4.49 -61.92 33.27
C MET A 353 5.95 -62.24 33.59
N ASP A 354 6.89 -61.52 32.98
CA ASP A 354 8.32 -61.67 33.24
C ASP A 354 8.67 -61.33 34.69
N LEU A 355 8.11 -60.24 35.24
CA LEU A 355 8.25 -59.90 36.66
C LEU A 355 7.71 -61.02 37.57
N GLY A 356 6.55 -61.60 37.23
CA GLY A 356 5.96 -62.70 37.97
C GLY A 356 6.81 -63.98 37.92
N PHE A 357 7.39 -64.29 36.77
CA PHE A 357 8.29 -65.44 36.60
C PHE A 357 9.59 -65.25 37.39
N ASN A 358 10.23 -64.09 37.27
CA ASN A 358 11.43 -63.74 38.03
C ASN A 358 11.19 -63.81 39.54
N LYS A 359 10.04 -63.34 40.03
CA LYS A 359 9.66 -63.46 41.45
C LYS A 359 9.58 -64.92 41.90
N ARG A 360 8.97 -65.80 41.10
CA ARG A 360 8.88 -67.24 41.42
C ARG A 360 10.25 -67.91 41.44
N LEU A 361 11.10 -67.63 40.45
CA LEU A 361 12.46 -68.16 40.41
C LEU A 361 13.27 -67.75 41.63
N ASN A 362 13.21 -66.47 42.02
CA ASN A 362 13.91 -65.98 43.21
C ASN A 362 13.42 -66.67 44.49
N THR A 363 12.11 -66.92 44.64
CA THR A 363 11.57 -67.68 45.78
C THR A 363 12.10 -69.12 45.78
N MET A 364 12.07 -69.81 44.64
CA MET A 364 12.58 -71.18 44.53
C MET A 364 14.07 -71.27 44.84
N LEU A 365 14.86 -70.29 44.38
CA LEU A 365 16.28 -70.20 44.68
C LEU A 365 16.50 -70.04 46.19
N GLY A 366 15.77 -69.12 46.83
CA GLY A 366 15.86 -68.92 48.28
C GLY A 366 15.42 -70.14 49.11
N ASP A 367 14.42 -70.90 48.64
CA ASP A 367 14.01 -72.16 49.27
C ASP A 367 15.11 -73.24 49.16
N TRP A 368 15.73 -73.34 47.98
CA TRP A 368 16.84 -74.25 47.75
C TRP A 368 18.06 -73.90 48.62
N GLU A 369 18.42 -72.61 48.71
CA GLU A 369 19.51 -72.13 49.56
C GLU A 369 19.25 -72.43 51.04
N ARG A 370 18.03 -72.20 51.53
CA ARG A 370 17.63 -72.56 52.91
C ARG A 370 17.72 -74.05 53.16
N LYS A 371 17.24 -74.89 52.23
CA LYS A 371 17.33 -76.34 52.36
C LYS A 371 18.78 -76.81 52.39
N LYS A 372 19.62 -76.29 51.48
CA LYS A 372 21.06 -76.57 51.46
C LYS A 372 21.73 -76.16 52.79
N SER A 373 21.41 -74.98 53.31
CA SER A 373 21.93 -74.51 54.60
C SER A 373 21.49 -75.40 55.76
N HIS A 374 20.23 -75.85 55.77
CA HIS A 374 19.71 -76.74 56.81
C HIS A 374 20.40 -78.10 56.77
N GLU A 375 20.52 -78.73 55.60
CA GLU A 375 21.23 -80.00 55.43
C GLU A 375 22.69 -79.88 55.87
N THR A 376 23.37 -78.80 55.47
CA THR A 376 24.76 -78.52 55.88
C THR A 376 24.88 -78.40 57.41
N SER A 377 23.93 -77.72 58.06
CA SER A 377 23.89 -77.60 59.52
C SER A 377 23.64 -78.94 60.20
N VAL A 378 22.75 -79.79 59.68
CA VAL A 378 22.49 -81.13 60.23
C VAL A 378 23.74 -82.01 60.15
N PHE A 379 24.44 -81.99 59.01
CA PHE A 379 25.71 -82.69 58.86
C PHE A 379 26.76 -82.17 59.84
N ALA A 380 26.89 -80.85 59.99
CA ALA A 380 27.82 -80.25 60.95
C ALA A 380 27.54 -80.71 62.39
N SER A 381 26.28 -80.66 62.84
CA SER A 381 25.90 -81.15 64.18
C SER A 381 26.14 -82.65 64.35
N ARG A 382 25.97 -83.45 63.28
CA ARG A 382 26.24 -84.89 63.34
C ARG A 382 27.74 -85.19 63.45
N ILE A 383 28.58 -84.41 62.79
CA ILE A 383 30.04 -84.48 62.92
C ILE A 383 30.44 -84.17 64.35
N GLU A 384 29.92 -83.08 64.95
CA GLU A 384 30.20 -82.70 66.34
C GLU A 384 29.82 -83.81 67.33
N GLN A 385 28.63 -84.43 67.18
CA GLN A 385 28.24 -85.60 67.99
C GLN A 385 29.19 -86.78 67.85
N MET A 386 29.70 -87.04 66.64
CA MET A 386 30.66 -88.12 66.41
C MET A 386 32.00 -87.80 67.08
N GLU A 387 32.46 -86.55 67.02
CA GLU A 387 33.69 -86.09 67.68
C GLU A 387 33.58 -86.25 69.21
N GLU A 388 32.47 -85.85 69.82
CA GLU A 388 32.20 -86.07 71.26
C GLU A 388 32.25 -87.56 71.63
N HIS A 389 31.61 -88.42 70.82
CA HIS A 389 31.60 -89.86 71.08
C HIS A 389 32.99 -90.48 70.96
N VAL A 390 33.79 -90.06 69.96
CA VAL A 390 35.19 -90.48 69.82
C VAL A 390 36.03 -90.04 71.01
N MET A 391 35.83 -88.80 71.50
CA MET A 391 36.50 -88.31 72.71
C MET A 391 36.15 -89.15 73.95
N GLY A 392 34.86 -89.48 74.11
CA GLY A 392 34.39 -90.36 75.19
C GLY A 392 34.98 -91.78 75.13
N LEU A 393 35.16 -92.34 73.93
CA LEU A 393 35.86 -93.61 73.75
C LEU A 393 37.35 -93.50 74.10
N GLY A 394 38.00 -92.39 73.76
CA GLY A 394 39.38 -92.08 74.18
C GLY A 394 39.56 -92.17 75.69
N PHE A 395 38.72 -91.45 76.46
CA PHE A 395 38.76 -91.52 77.94
C PHE A 395 38.58 -92.94 78.50
N LYS A 396 37.71 -93.76 77.87
CA LYS A 396 37.52 -95.16 78.28
C LYS A 396 38.76 -96.00 77.97
N LEU A 397 39.40 -95.78 76.83
CA LEU A 397 40.63 -96.44 76.44
C LEU A 397 41.75 -96.12 77.45
N ASP A 398 41.93 -94.83 77.77
CA ASP A 398 42.92 -94.38 78.77
C ASP A 398 42.67 -95.01 80.15
N SER A 399 41.41 -95.15 80.56
CA SER A 399 41.04 -95.83 81.81
C SER A 399 41.35 -97.33 81.78
N LEU A 400 41.12 -98.00 80.65
CA LEU A 400 41.48 -99.42 80.48
C LEU A 400 42.99 -99.60 80.49
N ASP A 401 43.74 -98.75 79.80
CA ASP A 401 45.20 -98.76 79.81
C ASP A 401 45.73 -98.58 81.25
N THR A 402 45.15 -97.65 82.01
CA THR A 402 45.50 -97.45 83.42
C THR A 402 45.24 -98.71 84.28
N LYS A 403 44.08 -99.35 84.11
CA LYS A 403 43.76 -100.60 84.81
C LYS A 403 44.69 -101.75 84.42
N LEU A 404 45.07 -101.83 83.14
CA LEU A 404 45.96 -102.86 82.63
C LEU A 404 47.37 -102.69 83.23
N GLU A 405 47.84 -101.45 83.38
CA GLU A 405 49.07 -101.11 84.09
C GLU A 405 49.02 -101.48 85.58
N GLU A 406 47.88 -101.28 86.27
CA GLU A 406 47.69 -101.74 87.65
C GLU A 406 47.76 -103.26 87.76
N ILE A 407 47.05 -104.00 86.91
CA ILE A 407 47.08 -105.48 86.86
C ILE A 407 48.50 -105.98 86.59
N SER A 408 49.22 -105.33 85.66
CA SER A 408 50.63 -105.63 85.36
C SER A 408 51.52 -105.47 86.61
N LYS A 409 51.33 -104.39 87.38
CA LYS A 409 52.06 -104.15 88.65
C LYS A 409 51.70 -105.18 89.72
N GLU A 410 50.42 -105.53 89.89
CA GLU A 410 49.99 -106.55 90.84
C GLU A 410 50.57 -107.93 90.50
N ARG A 411 50.59 -108.30 89.22
CA ARG A 411 51.20 -109.55 88.77
C ARG A 411 52.69 -109.60 89.07
N LYS A 412 53.42 -108.51 88.80
CA LYS A 412 54.85 -108.40 89.18
C LYS A 412 55.07 -108.53 90.69
N LYS A 413 54.18 -107.98 91.53
CA LYS A 413 54.23 -108.16 93.00
C LYS A 413 53.95 -109.61 93.41
N ALA A 414 52.95 -110.26 92.83
CA ALA A 414 52.60 -111.64 93.13
C ALA A 414 53.75 -112.60 92.77
N ASP A 415 54.37 -112.40 91.59
CA ASP A 415 55.54 -113.16 91.15
C ASP A 415 56.72 -112.94 92.12
N SER A 416 56.97 -111.71 92.56
CA SER A 416 58.00 -111.40 93.56
C SER A 416 57.76 -112.10 94.91
N CYS A 417 56.51 -112.17 95.38
CA CYS A 417 56.15 -112.84 96.63
C CYS A 417 56.34 -114.37 96.52
N LEU A 418 55.98 -114.95 95.37
CA LEU A 418 56.23 -116.36 95.08
C LEU A 418 57.71 -116.71 95.09
N VAL A 419 58.56 -115.86 94.49
CA VAL A 419 60.03 -116.05 94.50
C VAL A 419 60.56 -116.03 95.94
N GLN A 420 60.13 -115.05 96.75
CA GLN A 420 60.58 -114.93 98.14
C GLN A 420 60.18 -116.15 98.99
N LYS A 421 58.98 -116.69 98.78
CA LYS A 421 58.51 -117.91 99.47
C LYS A 421 59.32 -119.15 99.10
N HIS A 422 59.72 -119.29 97.84
CA HIS A 422 60.60 -120.38 97.42
C HIS A 422 62.00 -120.23 98.02
N GLU A 423 62.51 -119.01 98.11
CA GLU A 423 63.83 -118.72 98.67
C GLU A 423 63.91 -119.06 100.18
N GLU A 424 62.86 -118.76 100.96
CA GLU A 424 62.75 -119.22 102.36
C GLU A 424 62.66 -120.75 102.47
N SER A 425 61.93 -121.40 101.58
CA SER A 425 61.84 -122.87 101.57
C SER A 425 63.20 -123.51 101.27
N VAL A 426 63.99 -122.93 100.37
CA VAL A 426 65.35 -123.41 100.06
C VAL A 426 66.25 -123.27 101.28
N LYS A 427 66.24 -122.13 101.98
CA LYS A 427 67.01 -121.94 103.22
C LYS A 427 66.66 -122.97 104.31
N ASN A 428 65.37 -123.28 104.48
CA ASN A 428 64.94 -124.31 105.43
C ASN A 428 65.46 -125.71 105.08
N ILE A 429 65.51 -126.04 103.78
CA ILE A 429 66.07 -127.31 103.30
C ILE A 429 67.58 -127.36 103.56
N GLU A 430 68.32 -126.27 103.34
CA GLU A 430 69.76 -126.21 103.62
C GLU A 430 70.11 -126.45 105.09
N ILE A 431 69.30 -125.92 106.02
CA ILE A 431 69.46 -126.17 107.47
C ILE A 431 69.26 -127.65 107.80
N MET A 432 68.22 -128.29 107.24
CA MET A 432 67.94 -129.71 107.44
C MET A 432 69.08 -130.62 106.93
N VAL A 433 69.63 -130.30 105.76
CA VAL A 433 70.76 -131.04 105.19
C VAL A 433 72.01 -130.92 106.08
N SER A 434 72.22 -129.77 106.71
CA SER A 434 73.35 -129.55 107.63
C SER A 434 73.24 -130.40 108.91
N HIS A 435 72.05 -130.55 109.49
CA HIS A 435 71.81 -131.45 110.62
C HIS A 435 72.04 -132.92 110.25
N LEU A 436 71.49 -133.38 109.13
CA LEU A 436 71.69 -134.76 108.68
C LEU A 436 73.17 -135.09 108.45
N LYS A 437 73.98 -134.12 108.01
CA LYS A 437 75.41 -134.28 107.82
C LYS A 437 76.16 -134.42 109.15
N ALA A 438 75.78 -133.68 110.18
CA ALA A 438 76.36 -133.79 111.53
C ALA A 438 76.02 -135.12 112.22
N GLU A 439 74.83 -135.68 111.98
CA GLU A 439 74.41 -136.99 112.48
C GLU A 439 75.18 -138.15 111.84
N LEU A 440 75.57 -138.01 110.56
CA LEU A 440 76.32 -139.03 109.83
C LEU A 440 77.76 -139.17 110.34
N ASP A 441 78.41 -138.07 110.74
CA ASP A 441 79.81 -138.09 111.20
C ASP A 441 79.96 -138.67 112.62
N LYS A 442 78.88 -138.74 113.44
CA LYS A 442 78.92 -139.38 114.78
C LYS A 442 78.91 -140.90 114.78
N LYS A 443 78.56 -141.56 113.66
CA LYS A 443 78.38 -143.03 113.61
C LYS A 443 79.60 -143.83 113.15
N LYS A 444 80.74 -143.19 112.87
CA LYS A 444 81.89 -143.84 112.20
C LYS A 444 83.01 -144.40 113.11
N ASP A 445 83.01 -144.19 114.42
CA ASP A 445 84.09 -144.66 115.31
C ASP A 445 83.59 -145.51 116.51
N LYS A 446 83.51 -146.85 116.35
CA LYS A 446 83.77 -147.90 117.39
C LYS A 446 83.53 -149.35 116.88
N THR A 447 84.64 -150.05 116.59
CA THR A 447 84.99 -151.51 116.73
C THR A 447 84.02 -152.59 116.20
N SER A 448 84.35 -153.51 115.27
CA SER A 448 85.47 -154.47 115.04
C SER A 448 85.22 -155.88 115.62
N ASP A 449 85.24 -156.87 114.70
CA ASP A 449 85.32 -158.35 114.79
C ASP A 449 84.22 -159.16 115.53
N ASP A 450 83.33 -159.78 114.74
CA ASP A 450 83.19 -161.25 114.68
C ASP A 450 82.42 -161.71 113.41
N GLY A 451 82.86 -162.82 112.80
CA GLY A 451 82.04 -163.85 112.14
C GLY A 451 81.07 -163.54 110.97
N PHE A 452 81.53 -163.83 109.75
CA PHE A 452 80.91 -164.69 108.70
C PHE A 452 79.37 -164.77 108.51
N LEU A 453 78.89 -164.45 107.28
CA LEU A 453 78.12 -165.30 106.32
C LEU A 453 77.04 -164.55 105.51
N LEU A 454 76.99 -164.90 104.20
CA LEU A 454 75.82 -165.09 103.30
C LEU A 454 74.91 -163.88 102.99
N VAL A 455 74.25 -163.72 101.85
CA VAL A 455 74.26 -164.23 100.46
C VAL A 455 73.18 -163.37 99.75
N ASP A 456 73.33 -163.22 98.43
CA ASP A 456 72.47 -162.53 97.44
C ASP A 456 72.47 -160.99 97.40
#